data_AF-A0A9E0WH06-F1
#
_entry.id   AF-A0A9E0WH06-F1
#
_cell.length_a   1.000
_cell.length_b   1.000
_cell.length_c   1.000
_cell.angle_alpha   90.00
_cell.angle_beta   90.00
_cell.angle_gamma   90.00
#
_symmetry.space_group_name_H-M   'P 1'
#
loop_
_entity.id
_entity.type
_entity.pdbx_description
1 polymer ?
#
loop_
_entity_poly.entity_id
_entity_poly.type
_entity_poly.pdbx_seq_one_letter_code
_entity_poly.pdbx_strand_id
1 'polypeptide(L)'
;MRVSFKNLTSVAQLNTDALILPFFSDTARRGVAAEADKLNARSIQTAIKRGDFSGKAGEVLVIPCGSAQKTERLVLWGLGDKEKVDELLLAAQCDTLASQLHGMKFSQASIALDLPRVKGLQLEWLCRQLSLSMTRAAYRYNTTKPSQKEASTLKSLSIVGIDADSALRRAVKRGLAMGNGINLARELGNLPGNVCTPRHLASEARKLGRKYDSVNVSVLNEARMEALGMHSLLSVSAGSDEPAQLICIEYKGSKRKQAPEVLVGKGITFDTGGISLKPGAKMDEMKFDMCGAASVIGTMQAVADMQLPINVVGVVAAAENMPSGGATKPGDVVTSMSG
;
A
#
# COMPACT_ATOMS: atom_id res chain seq x y z
N MET A 1 3.87 -8.01 8.41
CA MET A 1 4.73 -9.00 7.71
C MET A 1 6.05 -8.34 7.31
N ARG A 2 7.18 -9.05 7.36
CA ARG A 2 8.49 -8.57 6.87
C ARG A 2 8.73 -9.06 5.43
N VAL A 3 9.13 -8.17 4.52
CA VAL A 3 9.60 -8.55 3.18
C VAL A 3 11.09 -8.20 3.06
N SER A 4 11.89 -9.11 2.53
CA SER A 4 13.34 -8.90 2.37
C SER A 4 13.86 -9.54 1.10
N PHE A 5 14.99 -9.05 0.59
CA PHE A 5 15.74 -9.72 -0.47
C PHE A 5 16.97 -10.41 0.13
N LYS A 6 17.22 -11.68 -0.21
CA LYS A 6 18.39 -12.45 0.24
C LYS A 6 19.16 -12.97 -0.97
N ASN A 7 20.49 -12.94 -0.88
CA ASN A 7 21.34 -13.65 -1.83
C ASN A 7 21.46 -15.08 -1.36
N LEU A 8 20.85 -16.01 -2.08
CA LEU A 8 20.95 -17.44 -1.81
C LEU A 8 21.23 -18.15 -3.12
N THR A 9 22.05 -19.18 -3.05
CA THR A 9 22.48 -19.94 -4.23
C THR A 9 21.89 -21.34 -4.26
N SER A 10 21.27 -21.78 -3.16
CA SER A 10 20.66 -23.11 -3.08
C SER A 10 19.37 -23.16 -2.25
N VAL A 11 18.47 -24.06 -2.64
CA VAL A 11 17.25 -24.42 -1.89
C VAL A 11 17.58 -24.93 -0.49
N ALA A 12 18.73 -25.58 -0.28
CA ALA A 12 19.14 -26.09 1.04
C ALA A 12 19.36 -24.97 2.09
N GLN A 13 19.61 -23.74 1.63
CA GLN A 13 19.80 -22.57 2.48
C GLN A 13 18.47 -21.92 2.89
N LEU A 14 17.34 -22.35 2.30
CA LEU A 14 16.04 -21.81 2.61
C LEU A 14 15.53 -22.36 3.95
N ASN A 15 15.03 -21.45 4.76
CA ASN A 15 14.16 -21.75 5.90
C ASN A 15 12.80 -21.14 5.55
N THR A 16 11.90 -21.95 4.99
CA THR A 16 10.63 -21.48 4.43
C THR A 16 9.60 -22.61 4.38
N ASP A 17 8.36 -22.30 4.75
CA ASP A 17 7.24 -23.25 4.74
C ASP A 17 6.70 -23.43 3.31
N ALA A 18 6.80 -22.37 2.50
CA ALA A 18 6.43 -22.35 1.09
C ALA A 18 7.54 -21.74 0.22
N LEU A 19 7.84 -22.36 -0.92
CA LEU A 19 8.73 -21.85 -1.97
C LEU A 19 7.91 -21.54 -3.21
N ILE A 20 7.90 -20.27 -3.62
CA ILE A 20 7.23 -19.79 -4.82
C ILE A 20 8.22 -19.86 -5.98
N LEU A 21 7.79 -20.53 -7.05
CA LEU A 21 8.53 -20.69 -8.29
C LEU A 21 7.81 -19.94 -9.42
N PRO A 22 8.31 -18.76 -9.84
CA PRO A 22 7.79 -18.06 -11.01
C PRO A 22 8.01 -18.90 -12.29
N PHE A 23 7.04 -18.85 -13.21
CA PHE A 23 6.96 -19.73 -14.36
C PHE A 23 6.52 -18.95 -15.61
N PHE A 24 7.45 -18.70 -16.55
CA PHE A 24 7.07 -18.40 -17.93
C PHE A 24 6.94 -19.70 -18.72
N SER A 25 5.98 -19.76 -19.64
CA SER A 25 5.89 -20.86 -20.60
C SER A 25 7.23 -20.99 -21.35
N ASP A 26 7.82 -22.19 -21.33
CA ASP A 26 9.01 -22.57 -22.10
C ASP A 26 10.27 -21.72 -21.88
N THR A 27 10.70 -21.58 -20.62
CA THR A 27 11.96 -20.91 -20.28
C THR A 27 12.84 -21.72 -19.32
N ALA A 28 14.14 -21.69 -19.59
CA ALA A 28 15.15 -22.23 -18.68
C ALA A 28 15.28 -21.34 -17.44
N ARG A 29 15.20 -21.97 -16.26
CA ARG A 29 15.40 -21.33 -14.96
C ARG A 29 16.87 -21.27 -14.59
N ARG A 30 17.21 -20.45 -13.59
CA ARG A 30 18.56 -20.36 -13.03
C ARG A 30 18.53 -20.43 -11.50
N GLY A 31 19.71 -20.50 -10.89
CA GLY A 31 19.88 -20.37 -9.44
C GLY A 31 19.00 -21.30 -8.61
N VAL A 32 18.40 -20.74 -7.56
CA VAL A 32 17.51 -21.44 -6.64
C VAL A 32 16.27 -21.95 -7.36
N ALA A 33 15.75 -21.20 -8.35
CA ALA A 33 14.60 -21.61 -9.14
C ALA A 33 14.87 -22.89 -9.96
N ALA A 34 16.07 -23.02 -10.55
CA ALA A 34 16.46 -24.21 -11.30
C ALA A 34 16.66 -25.44 -10.41
N GLU A 35 17.28 -25.26 -9.23
CA GLU A 35 17.44 -26.35 -8.28
C GLU A 35 16.08 -26.82 -7.72
N ALA A 36 15.19 -25.88 -7.39
CA ALA A 36 13.85 -26.18 -6.92
C ALA A 36 13.03 -26.95 -7.97
N ASP A 37 13.13 -26.55 -9.24
CA ASP A 37 12.52 -27.24 -10.37
C ASP A 37 13.06 -28.67 -10.53
N LYS A 38 14.39 -28.85 -10.51
CA LYS A 38 15.02 -30.18 -10.63
C LYS A 38 14.57 -31.13 -9.53
N LEU A 39 14.54 -30.66 -8.28
CA LEU A 39 14.13 -31.46 -7.13
C LEU A 39 12.63 -31.82 -7.15
N ASN A 40 11.79 -31.01 -7.81
CA ASN A 40 10.35 -31.22 -7.90
C ASN A 40 9.87 -31.60 -9.30
N ALA A 41 10.79 -31.94 -10.22
CA ALA A 41 10.52 -32.07 -11.66
C ALA A 41 9.39 -33.05 -11.96
N ARG A 42 9.35 -34.20 -11.26
CA ARG A 42 8.30 -35.20 -11.45
C ARG A 42 6.91 -34.64 -11.12
N SER A 43 6.77 -33.93 -10.00
CA SER A 43 5.50 -33.35 -9.57
C SER A 43 5.05 -32.22 -10.50
N ILE A 44 5.97 -31.33 -10.89
CA ILE A 44 5.71 -30.23 -11.82
C ILE A 44 5.27 -30.78 -13.19
N GLN A 45 6.03 -31.73 -13.75
CA GLN A 45 5.68 -32.35 -15.03
C GLN A 45 4.36 -33.12 -14.97
N THR A 46 4.03 -33.74 -13.83
CA THR A 46 2.75 -34.43 -13.65
C THR A 46 1.59 -33.43 -13.67
N ALA A 47 1.72 -32.31 -12.95
CA ALA A 47 0.72 -31.24 -12.95
C ALA A 47 0.50 -30.67 -14.36
N ILE A 48 1.59 -30.42 -15.10
CA ILE A 48 1.50 -29.92 -16.48
C ILE A 48 0.84 -30.95 -17.41
N LYS A 49 1.26 -32.23 -17.36
CA LYS A 49 0.69 -33.30 -18.20
C LYS A 49 -0.78 -33.55 -17.94
N ARG A 50 -1.25 -33.36 -16.70
CA ARG A 50 -2.66 -33.48 -16.32
C ARG A 50 -3.50 -32.25 -16.67
N GLY A 51 -2.86 -31.14 -17.03
CA GLY A 51 -3.53 -29.86 -17.26
C GLY A 51 -3.87 -29.10 -15.96
N ASP A 52 -3.35 -29.53 -14.82
CA ASP A 52 -3.54 -28.87 -13.51
C ASP A 52 -2.79 -27.53 -13.43
N PHE A 53 -1.76 -27.35 -14.28
CA PHE A 53 -1.01 -26.12 -14.40
C PHE A 53 -0.52 -25.92 -15.84
N SER A 54 -0.75 -24.75 -16.41
CA SER A 54 -0.33 -24.40 -17.78
C SER A 54 0.72 -23.29 -17.84
N GLY A 55 0.95 -22.59 -16.73
CA GLY A 55 1.81 -21.41 -16.67
C GLY A 55 1.13 -20.14 -17.16
N LYS A 56 -0.20 -20.14 -17.31
CA LYS A 56 -0.97 -18.97 -17.74
C LYS A 56 -0.78 -17.81 -16.77
N ALA A 57 -0.92 -16.60 -17.30
CA ALA A 57 -0.85 -15.36 -16.54
C ALA A 57 -1.76 -15.40 -15.30
N GLY A 58 -1.17 -15.32 -14.09
CA GLY A 58 -1.89 -15.28 -12.82
C GLY A 58 -2.33 -16.64 -12.28
N GLU A 59 -2.02 -17.72 -13.00
CA GLU A 59 -2.26 -19.08 -12.54
C GLU A 59 -1.36 -19.40 -11.34
N VAL A 60 -1.94 -20.00 -10.30
CA VAL A 60 -1.17 -20.41 -9.12
C VAL A 60 -1.59 -21.82 -8.73
N LEU A 61 -0.60 -22.70 -8.60
CA LEU A 61 -0.80 -24.07 -8.16
C LEU A 61 0.08 -24.37 -6.95
N VAL A 62 -0.50 -24.94 -5.90
CA VAL A 62 0.25 -25.43 -4.74
C VAL A 62 0.44 -26.94 -4.89
N ILE A 63 1.68 -27.40 -4.82
CA ILE A 63 2.01 -28.82 -4.77
C ILE A 63 2.81 -29.12 -3.49
N PRO A 64 2.60 -30.28 -2.85
CA PRO A 64 3.42 -30.69 -1.73
C PRO A 64 4.85 -30.99 -2.21
N CYS A 65 5.84 -30.52 -1.46
CA CYS A 65 7.23 -30.89 -1.70
C CYS A 65 7.49 -32.32 -1.21
N GLY A 66 8.45 -33.01 -1.85
CA GLY A 66 8.95 -34.29 -1.37
C GLY A 66 9.88 -34.15 -0.16
N SER A 67 10.15 -35.26 0.54
CA SER A 67 10.99 -35.31 1.76
C SER A 67 12.45 -34.87 1.56
N ALA A 68 12.90 -34.70 0.32
CA ALA A 68 14.25 -34.25 -0.02
C ALA A 68 14.47 -32.74 0.20
N GLN A 69 13.44 -31.96 0.55
CA GLN A 69 13.52 -30.53 0.82
C GLN A 69 12.97 -30.21 2.21
N LYS A 70 13.52 -29.18 2.86
CA LYS A 70 12.98 -28.66 4.13
C LYS A 70 11.65 -27.92 3.97
N THR A 71 11.35 -27.46 2.76
CA THR A 71 10.12 -26.74 2.43
C THR A 71 8.96 -27.73 2.27
N GLU A 72 7.80 -27.40 2.84
CA GLU A 72 6.61 -28.28 2.77
C GLU A 72 5.81 -28.10 1.48
N ARG A 73 5.78 -26.89 0.92
CA ARG A 73 4.93 -26.51 -0.22
C ARG A 73 5.74 -25.83 -1.32
N LEU A 74 5.57 -26.27 -2.56
CA LEU A 74 5.97 -25.53 -3.75
C LEU A 74 4.75 -24.83 -4.34
N VAL A 75 4.86 -23.54 -4.59
CA VAL A 75 3.80 -22.73 -5.20
C VAL A 75 4.28 -22.32 -6.59
N LEU A 76 3.68 -22.88 -7.63
CA LEU A 76 3.94 -22.47 -9.01
C LEU A 76 3.19 -21.17 -9.28
N TRP A 77 3.87 -20.17 -9.85
CA TRP A 77 3.28 -18.89 -10.21
C TRP A 77 3.43 -18.63 -11.70
N GLY A 78 2.35 -18.76 -12.45
CA GLY A 78 2.28 -18.55 -13.89
C GLY A 78 2.39 -17.06 -14.25
N LEU A 79 3.45 -16.73 -14.97
CA LEU A 79 3.71 -15.39 -15.51
C LEU A 79 3.18 -15.23 -16.94
N GLY A 80 2.79 -16.33 -17.59
CA GLY A 80 2.29 -16.36 -18.96
C GLY A 80 3.40 -16.44 -20.01
N ASP A 81 3.14 -15.81 -21.15
CA ASP A 81 4.04 -15.76 -22.30
C ASP A 81 5.10 -14.66 -22.11
N LYS A 82 6.37 -15.05 -22.16
CA LYS A 82 7.52 -14.14 -21.97
C LYS A 82 7.59 -13.03 -23.03
N GLU A 83 7.01 -13.25 -24.22
CA GLU A 83 6.99 -12.25 -25.29
C GLU A 83 5.84 -11.24 -25.14
N LYS A 84 4.91 -11.49 -24.20
CA LYS A 84 3.73 -10.65 -23.92
C LYS A 84 3.78 -10.04 -22.52
N VAL A 85 4.98 -9.84 -21.99
CA VAL A 85 5.17 -9.18 -20.70
C VAL A 85 4.66 -7.74 -20.77
N ASP A 86 3.75 -7.43 -19.87
CA ASP A 86 3.13 -6.12 -19.69
C ASP A 86 3.10 -5.78 -18.19
N GLU A 87 3.47 -4.54 -17.83
CA GLU A 87 3.56 -4.12 -16.43
C GLU A 87 2.21 -4.14 -15.72
N LEU A 88 1.12 -3.76 -16.41
CA LEU A 88 -0.21 -3.77 -15.80
C LEU A 88 -0.68 -5.20 -15.52
N LEU A 89 -0.46 -6.12 -16.46
CA LEU A 89 -0.76 -7.53 -16.27
C LEU A 89 0.08 -8.14 -15.15
N LEU A 90 1.40 -7.88 -15.12
CA LEU A 90 2.28 -8.37 -14.05
C LEU A 90 1.89 -7.80 -12.67
N ALA A 91 1.45 -6.55 -12.60
CA ALA A 91 0.97 -5.95 -11.37
C ALA A 91 -0.27 -6.69 -10.84
N ALA A 92 -1.24 -6.99 -11.71
CA ALA A 92 -2.40 -7.79 -11.36
C ALA A 92 -2.01 -9.21 -10.91
N GLN A 93 -1.05 -9.85 -11.58
CA GLN A 93 -0.54 -11.16 -11.17
C GLN A 93 0.13 -11.14 -9.79
N CYS A 94 0.88 -10.08 -9.46
CA CYS A 94 1.45 -9.88 -8.13
C CYS A 94 0.37 -9.75 -7.06
N ASP A 95 -0.74 -9.07 -7.38
CA ASP A 95 -1.89 -8.96 -6.48
C ASP A 95 -2.60 -10.31 -6.27
N THR A 96 -2.79 -11.08 -7.35
CA THR A 96 -3.35 -12.43 -7.27
C THR A 96 -2.48 -13.33 -6.39
N LEU A 97 -1.17 -13.37 -6.64
CA LEU A 97 -0.23 -14.13 -5.83
C LEU A 97 -0.30 -13.68 -4.36
N ALA A 98 -0.27 -12.36 -4.11
CA ALA A 98 -0.28 -11.82 -2.76
C ALA A 98 -1.56 -12.18 -1.99
N SER A 99 -2.73 -12.08 -2.64
CA SER A 99 -3.99 -12.48 -2.05
C SER A 99 -4.01 -13.97 -1.68
N GLN A 100 -3.56 -14.83 -2.59
CA GLN A 100 -3.53 -16.26 -2.35
C GLN A 100 -2.56 -16.66 -1.23
N LEU A 101 -1.33 -16.10 -1.22
CA LEU A 101 -0.35 -16.39 -0.16
C LEU A 101 -0.86 -15.96 1.22
N HIS A 102 -1.61 -14.85 1.33
CA HIS A 102 -2.24 -14.44 2.59
C HIS A 102 -3.42 -15.33 3.00
N GLY A 103 -4.08 -16.00 2.06
CA GLY A 103 -5.13 -16.97 2.35
C GLY A 103 -4.62 -18.32 2.86
N MET A 104 -3.35 -18.65 2.61
CA MET A 104 -2.74 -19.92 2.99
C MET A 104 -2.25 -19.93 4.46
N LYS A 105 -2.11 -21.12 5.03
CA LYS A 105 -1.67 -21.33 6.42
C LYS A 105 -0.21 -21.75 6.49
N PHE A 106 0.66 -20.75 6.42
CA PHE A 106 2.08 -20.85 6.73
C PHE A 106 2.60 -19.53 7.29
N SER A 107 3.80 -19.55 7.87
CA SER A 107 4.43 -18.41 8.52
C SER A 107 5.55 -17.77 7.72
N GLN A 108 6.23 -18.55 6.88
CA GLN A 108 7.39 -18.10 6.10
C GLN A 108 7.27 -18.57 4.66
N ALA A 109 7.46 -17.64 3.71
CA ALA A 109 7.47 -17.93 2.29
C ALA A 109 8.72 -17.34 1.63
N SER A 110 9.17 -17.96 0.54
CA SER A 110 10.30 -17.47 -0.26
C SER A 110 9.96 -17.49 -1.74
N ILE A 111 10.25 -16.42 -2.48
CA ILE A 111 10.06 -16.34 -3.93
C ILE A 111 11.43 -16.48 -4.60
N ALA A 112 11.63 -17.54 -5.38
CA ALA A 112 12.85 -17.76 -6.14
C ALA A 112 12.82 -16.95 -7.45
N LEU A 113 13.33 -15.72 -7.41
CA LEU A 113 13.26 -14.74 -8.49
C LEU A 113 14.47 -14.81 -9.45
N ASP A 114 14.99 -16.02 -9.67
CA ASP A 114 16.06 -16.30 -10.66
C ASP A 114 15.48 -16.45 -12.06
N LEU A 115 14.78 -15.40 -12.52
CA LEU A 115 14.17 -15.37 -13.85
C LEU A 115 15.22 -15.18 -14.94
N PRO A 116 15.05 -15.79 -16.13
CA PRO A 116 15.85 -15.42 -17.28
C PRO A 116 15.64 -13.95 -17.64
N ARG A 117 16.58 -13.36 -18.38
CA ARG A 117 16.37 -12.04 -18.97
C ARG A 117 15.21 -12.13 -19.96
N VAL A 118 14.10 -11.47 -19.64
CA VAL A 118 12.91 -11.36 -20.48
C VAL A 118 12.80 -9.91 -20.94
N LYS A 119 12.59 -9.69 -22.24
CA LYS A 119 12.44 -8.36 -22.81
C LYS A 119 11.21 -7.68 -22.16
N GLY A 120 11.37 -6.42 -21.75
CA GLY A 120 10.29 -5.67 -21.09
C GLY A 120 10.15 -5.94 -19.59
N LEU A 121 10.81 -6.96 -19.02
CA LEU A 121 10.78 -7.21 -17.59
C LEU A 121 11.97 -6.56 -16.87
N GLN A 122 11.68 -5.61 -15.98
CA GLN A 122 12.65 -5.02 -15.06
C GLN A 122 12.55 -5.67 -13.68
N LEU A 123 13.61 -6.34 -13.22
CA LEU A 123 13.60 -7.02 -11.91
C LEU A 123 13.42 -6.06 -10.73
N GLU A 124 13.99 -4.84 -10.80
CA GLU A 124 13.76 -3.81 -9.77
C GLU A 124 12.27 -3.45 -9.67
N TRP A 125 11.61 -3.25 -10.81
CA TRP A 125 10.19 -2.96 -10.85
C TRP A 125 9.38 -4.12 -10.26
N LEU A 126 9.69 -5.37 -10.63
CA LEU A 126 8.98 -6.56 -10.14
C LEU A 126 9.17 -6.77 -8.63
N CYS A 127 10.37 -6.58 -8.11
CA CYS A 127 10.64 -6.63 -6.66
C CYS A 127 9.85 -5.58 -5.89
N ARG A 128 9.79 -4.35 -6.42
CA ARG A 128 8.96 -3.27 -5.85
C ARG A 128 7.49 -3.66 -5.87
N GLN A 129 6.99 -4.15 -7.01
CA GLN A 129 5.60 -4.50 -7.19
C GLN A 129 5.17 -5.68 -6.31
N LEU A 130 5.98 -6.74 -6.23
CA LEU A 130 5.75 -7.85 -5.30
C LEU A 130 5.66 -7.36 -3.86
N SER A 131 6.60 -6.52 -3.43
CA SER A 131 6.60 -6.00 -2.06
C SER A 131 5.40 -5.10 -1.77
N LEU A 132 4.99 -4.29 -2.75
CA LEU A 132 3.78 -3.47 -2.72
C LEU A 132 2.52 -4.33 -2.58
N SER A 133 2.31 -5.27 -3.50
CA SER A 133 1.15 -6.16 -3.53
C SER A 133 1.05 -7.00 -2.26
N MET A 134 2.18 -7.54 -1.78
CA MET A 134 2.25 -8.31 -0.54
C MET A 134 1.86 -7.47 0.68
N THR A 135 2.39 -6.24 0.81
CA THR A 135 1.99 -5.35 1.91
C THR A 135 0.52 -4.95 1.80
N ARG A 136 0.02 -4.64 0.59
CA ARG A 136 -1.36 -4.23 0.37
C ARG A 136 -2.38 -5.34 0.63
N ALA A 137 -2.03 -6.58 0.27
CA ALA A 137 -2.87 -7.76 0.53
C ALA A 137 -2.92 -8.15 2.01
N ALA A 138 -1.92 -7.75 2.81
CA ALA A 138 -1.92 -7.96 4.25
C ALA A 138 -2.95 -7.08 4.99
N TYR A 139 -3.44 -6.01 4.35
CA TYR A 139 -4.38 -5.09 4.98
C TYR A 139 -5.73 -5.75 5.24
N ARG A 140 -6.19 -5.63 6.49
CA ARG A 140 -7.53 -6.01 6.90
C ARG A 140 -8.04 -5.00 7.89
N TYR A 141 -9.18 -4.39 7.59
CA TYR A 141 -9.84 -3.50 8.52
C TYR A 141 -10.48 -4.30 9.66
N ASN A 142 -9.99 -4.12 10.88
CA ASN A 142 -10.51 -4.78 12.09
C ASN A 142 -10.73 -3.82 13.26
N THR A 143 -10.47 -2.52 13.08
CA THR A 143 -10.51 -1.50 14.14
C THR A 143 -11.86 -1.44 14.88
N THR A 144 -12.98 -1.63 14.17
CA THR A 144 -14.33 -1.67 14.77
C THR A 144 -14.89 -3.09 14.96
N LYS A 145 -14.11 -4.12 14.64
CA LYS A 145 -14.46 -5.55 14.83
C LYS A 145 -13.26 -6.34 15.39
N PRO A 146 -12.82 -6.05 16.62
CA PRO A 146 -11.59 -6.61 17.19
C PRO A 146 -11.64 -8.13 17.39
N SER A 147 -12.83 -8.74 17.42
CA SER A 147 -13.01 -10.19 17.50
C SER A 147 -12.62 -10.93 16.21
N GLN A 148 -12.42 -10.23 15.09
CA GLN A 148 -11.91 -10.85 13.87
C GLN A 148 -10.39 -11.07 13.97
N LYS A 149 -10.00 -12.35 14.09
CA LYS A 149 -8.59 -12.79 14.08
C LYS A 149 -7.87 -12.36 12.79
N GLU A 150 -6.53 -12.28 12.87
CA GLU A 150 -5.68 -12.07 11.69
C GLU A 150 -6.00 -13.12 10.61
N ALA A 151 -6.22 -12.64 9.38
CA ALA A 151 -6.59 -13.52 8.27
C ALA A 151 -5.41 -14.37 7.79
N SER A 152 -4.21 -13.79 7.82
CA SER A 152 -2.97 -14.40 7.34
C SER A 152 -2.07 -14.79 8.50
N THR A 153 -1.47 -15.97 8.40
CA THR A 153 -0.39 -16.40 9.30
C THR A 153 0.99 -16.03 8.78
N LEU A 154 1.09 -15.46 7.56
CA LEU A 154 2.35 -15.13 6.89
C LEU A 154 3.05 -13.97 7.59
N LYS A 155 4.17 -14.28 8.26
CA LYS A 155 4.96 -13.32 9.03
C LYS A 155 6.13 -12.77 8.24
N SER A 156 6.70 -13.55 7.32
CA SER A 156 7.82 -13.10 6.48
C SER A 156 7.84 -13.69 5.08
N LEU A 157 8.19 -12.84 4.12
CA LEU A 157 8.48 -13.21 2.74
C LEU A 157 9.93 -12.87 2.39
N SER A 158 10.68 -13.83 1.84
CA SER A 158 12.02 -13.58 1.30
C SER A 158 11.98 -13.68 -0.23
N ILE A 159 12.33 -12.62 -0.94
CA ILE A 159 12.69 -12.71 -2.34
C ILE A 159 14.15 -13.20 -2.40
N VAL A 160 14.42 -14.26 -3.15
CA VAL A 160 15.72 -14.89 -3.21
C VAL A 160 16.18 -14.99 -4.66
N GLY A 161 17.48 -14.81 -4.88
CA GLY A 161 18.11 -15.00 -6.19
C GLY A 161 19.61 -14.73 -6.15
N ILE A 162 20.30 -15.12 -7.21
CA ILE A 162 21.77 -15.13 -7.31
C ILE A 162 22.38 -13.74 -7.54
N ASP A 163 21.60 -12.80 -8.08
CA ASP A 163 22.06 -11.44 -8.44
C ASP A 163 21.49 -10.36 -7.49
N ALA A 164 21.41 -10.68 -6.20
CA ALA A 164 20.88 -9.79 -5.17
C ALA A 164 21.75 -8.53 -4.95
N ASP A 165 21.55 -7.49 -5.74
CA ASP A 165 22.30 -6.24 -5.59
C ASP A 165 21.63 -5.22 -4.66
N SER A 166 22.30 -4.07 -4.48
CA SER A 166 21.76 -2.98 -3.67
C SER A 166 20.49 -2.36 -4.24
N ALA A 167 20.30 -2.41 -5.56
CA ALA A 167 19.15 -1.84 -6.25
C ALA A 167 17.89 -2.67 -6.00
N LEU A 168 17.96 -3.99 -6.09
CA LEU A 168 16.84 -4.88 -5.75
C LEU A 168 16.41 -4.75 -4.28
N ARG A 169 17.38 -4.62 -3.36
CA ARG A 169 17.08 -4.35 -1.94
C ARG A 169 16.36 -3.01 -1.75
N ARG A 170 16.80 -1.96 -2.45
CA ARG A 170 16.10 -0.66 -2.44
C ARG A 170 14.70 -0.78 -3.05
N ALA A 171 14.52 -1.52 -4.12
CA ALA A 171 13.22 -1.74 -4.74
C ALA A 171 12.21 -2.42 -3.78
N VAL A 172 12.63 -3.46 -3.06
CA VAL A 172 11.82 -4.10 -2.01
C VAL A 172 11.42 -3.09 -0.93
N LYS A 173 12.38 -2.30 -0.42
CA LYS A 173 12.10 -1.26 0.58
C LYS A 173 11.11 -0.21 0.06
N ARG A 174 11.24 0.22 -1.19
CA ARG A 174 10.30 1.16 -1.82
C ARG A 174 8.90 0.57 -1.92
N GLY A 175 8.77 -0.68 -2.36
CA GLY A 175 7.47 -1.35 -2.44
C GLY A 175 6.79 -1.50 -1.08
N LEU A 176 7.56 -1.84 -0.03
CA LEU A 176 7.08 -1.86 1.35
C LEU A 176 6.55 -0.50 1.80
N ALA A 177 7.34 0.56 1.61
CA ALA A 177 6.96 1.93 1.99
C ALA A 177 5.70 2.40 1.26
N MET A 178 5.60 2.16 -0.05
CA MET A 178 4.41 2.44 -0.85
C MET A 178 3.18 1.68 -0.32
N GLY A 179 3.34 0.38 -0.04
CA GLY A 179 2.24 -0.45 0.49
C GLY A 179 1.77 0.00 1.87
N ASN A 180 2.70 0.40 2.75
CA ASN A 180 2.36 0.94 4.07
C ASN A 180 1.57 2.24 3.94
N GLY A 181 2.02 3.16 3.08
CA GLY A 181 1.30 4.42 2.81
C GLY A 181 -0.11 4.19 2.26
N ILE A 182 -0.27 3.25 1.31
CA ILE A 182 -1.59 2.85 0.79
C ILE A 182 -2.46 2.28 1.91
N ASN A 183 -1.92 1.41 2.75
CA ASN A 183 -2.68 0.80 3.83
C ASN A 183 -3.07 1.81 4.91
N LEU A 184 -2.21 2.79 5.20
CA LEU A 184 -2.58 3.92 6.07
C LEU A 184 -3.74 4.70 5.46
N ALA A 185 -3.69 5.02 4.17
CA ALA A 185 -4.80 5.71 3.50
C ALA A 185 -6.11 4.88 3.53
N ARG A 186 -6.02 3.57 3.29
CA ARG A 186 -7.16 2.65 3.40
C ARG A 186 -7.72 2.59 4.82
N GLU A 187 -6.85 2.59 5.83
CA GLU A 187 -7.28 2.62 7.22
C GLU A 187 -8.07 3.88 7.52
N LEU A 188 -7.52 5.06 7.20
CA LEU A 188 -8.20 6.33 7.45
C LEU A 188 -9.55 6.43 6.72
N GLY A 189 -9.62 5.98 5.47
CA GLY A 189 -10.89 5.96 4.72
C GLY A 189 -11.90 4.95 5.25
N ASN A 190 -11.45 3.80 5.78
CA ASN A 190 -12.36 2.77 6.29
C ASN A 190 -12.94 3.11 7.67
N LEU A 191 -12.22 3.89 8.48
CA LEU A 191 -12.71 4.38 9.76
C LEU A 191 -14.05 5.13 9.58
N PRO A 192 -15.03 4.92 10.48
CA PRO A 192 -16.31 5.62 10.40
C PRO A 192 -16.16 7.11 10.77
N GLY A 193 -17.09 7.96 10.31
CA GLY A 193 -17.02 9.41 10.50
C GLY A 193 -16.95 9.84 11.97
N ASN A 194 -17.59 9.09 12.87
CA ASN A 194 -17.52 9.34 14.33
C ASN A 194 -16.15 9.01 14.97
N VAL A 195 -15.23 8.39 14.22
CA VAL A 195 -13.86 8.10 14.66
C VAL A 195 -12.85 8.93 13.86
N CYS A 196 -12.99 8.99 12.54
CA CYS A 196 -12.06 9.70 11.65
C CYS A 196 -12.44 11.19 11.50
N THR A 197 -12.50 11.93 12.60
CA THR A 197 -12.83 13.36 12.61
C THR A 197 -11.66 14.25 12.13
N PRO A 198 -11.84 15.56 11.89
CA PRO A 198 -10.75 16.45 11.51
C PRO A 198 -9.59 16.43 12.53
N ARG A 199 -9.93 16.36 13.84
CA ARG A 199 -8.95 16.19 14.92
C ARG A 199 -8.22 14.85 14.85
N HIS A 200 -8.90 13.79 14.44
CA HIS A 200 -8.27 12.48 14.22
C HIS A 200 -7.21 12.57 13.12
N LEU A 201 -7.53 13.15 11.95
CA LEU A 201 -6.55 13.35 10.88
C LEU A 201 -5.33 14.17 11.33
N ALA A 202 -5.56 15.22 12.12
CA ALA A 202 -4.47 16.00 12.71
C ALA A 202 -3.61 15.17 13.68
N SER A 203 -4.22 14.27 14.46
CA SER A 203 -3.50 13.35 15.34
C SER A 203 -2.65 12.34 14.56
N GLU A 204 -3.20 11.75 13.49
CA GLU A 204 -2.48 10.81 12.62
C GLU A 204 -1.31 11.48 11.91
N ALA A 205 -1.48 12.69 11.41
CA ALA A 205 -0.37 13.48 10.87
C ALA A 205 0.72 13.71 11.94
N ARG A 206 0.36 14.12 13.17
CA ARG A 206 1.33 14.30 14.25
C ARG A 206 2.06 13.01 14.64
N LYS A 207 1.45 11.83 14.47
CA LYS A 207 2.17 10.55 14.65
C LYS A 207 3.33 10.40 13.66
N LEU A 208 3.19 10.90 12.44
CA LEU A 208 4.29 10.93 11.46
C LEU A 208 5.43 11.83 11.96
N GLY A 209 5.11 13.05 12.41
CA GLY A 209 6.13 13.97 12.95
C GLY A 209 6.87 13.44 14.19
N ARG A 210 6.21 12.60 15.00
CA ARG A 210 6.87 11.89 16.12
C ARG A 210 7.72 10.69 15.67
N LYS A 211 7.38 10.09 14.53
CA LYS A 211 8.03 8.88 14.02
C LYS A 211 9.29 9.20 13.20
N TYR A 212 9.34 10.35 12.54
CA TYR A 212 10.42 10.71 11.63
C TYR A 212 10.95 12.12 11.94
N ASP A 213 12.24 12.21 12.26
CA ASP A 213 12.91 13.51 12.51
C ASP A 213 12.91 14.43 11.27
N SER A 214 12.79 13.85 10.08
CA SER A 214 12.69 14.57 8.81
C SER A 214 11.30 15.13 8.52
N VAL A 215 10.31 14.89 9.40
CA VAL A 215 8.92 15.33 9.23
C VAL A 215 8.54 16.32 10.33
N ASN A 216 8.14 17.53 9.94
CA ASN A 216 7.54 18.51 10.84
C ASN A 216 6.04 18.62 10.57
N VAL A 217 5.23 18.77 11.61
CA VAL A 217 3.76 18.88 11.47
C VAL A 217 3.26 20.08 12.24
N SER A 218 2.62 21.00 11.53
CA SER A 218 1.87 22.11 12.12
C SER A 218 0.40 21.98 11.81
N VAL A 219 -0.46 22.39 12.76
CA VAL A 219 -1.91 22.37 12.58
C VAL A 219 -2.46 23.73 12.96
N LEU A 220 -3.19 24.36 12.05
CA LEU A 220 -3.91 25.61 12.31
C LEU A 220 -5.33 25.26 12.76
N ASN A 221 -5.75 25.88 13.85
CA ASN A 221 -7.13 25.86 14.32
C ASN A 221 -7.93 26.97 13.66
N GLU A 222 -9.24 26.97 13.88
CA GLU A 222 -10.17 27.93 13.26
C GLU A 222 -9.82 29.38 13.56
N ALA A 223 -9.44 29.72 14.80
CA ALA A 223 -9.03 31.09 15.15
C ALA A 223 -7.82 31.58 14.33
N ARG A 224 -6.83 30.71 14.06
CA ARG A 224 -5.69 31.08 13.19
C ARG A 224 -6.09 31.16 11.72
N MET A 225 -6.99 30.27 11.26
CA MET A 225 -7.52 30.31 9.91
C MET A 225 -8.35 31.57 9.66
N GLU A 226 -9.10 32.03 10.67
CA GLU A 226 -9.89 33.26 10.63
C GLU A 226 -8.98 34.49 10.53
N ALA A 227 -7.94 34.55 11.35
CA ALA A 227 -6.93 35.61 11.28
C ALA A 227 -6.19 35.66 9.93
N LEU A 228 -6.14 34.55 9.19
CA LEU A 228 -5.58 34.45 7.84
C LEU A 228 -6.60 34.69 6.72
N GLY A 229 -7.86 35.00 7.04
CA GLY A 229 -8.91 35.25 6.05
C GLY A 229 -9.43 34.00 5.34
N MET A 230 -9.25 32.80 5.92
CA MET A 230 -9.65 31.53 5.28
C MET A 230 -11.16 31.25 5.42
N HIS A 231 -12.02 32.25 5.24
CA HIS A 231 -13.44 32.16 5.54
C HIS A 231 -14.18 31.14 4.68
N SER A 232 -13.69 30.84 3.46
CA SER A 232 -14.27 29.77 2.63
C SER A 232 -14.09 28.36 3.20
N LEU A 233 -13.02 28.08 3.95
CA LEU A 233 -12.89 26.79 4.65
C LEU A 233 -13.72 26.78 5.93
N LEU A 234 -13.67 27.89 6.68
CA LEU A 234 -14.42 28.04 7.93
C LEU A 234 -15.94 27.98 7.71
N SER A 235 -16.43 28.46 6.57
CA SER A 235 -17.86 28.36 6.24
C SER A 235 -18.32 26.92 6.07
N VAL A 236 -17.43 26.00 5.67
CA VAL A 236 -17.75 24.57 5.54
C VAL A 236 -17.88 23.91 6.91
N SER A 237 -17.02 24.25 7.89
CA SER A 237 -17.09 23.68 9.24
C SER A 237 -18.08 24.37 10.17
N ALA A 238 -18.60 25.55 9.82
CA ALA A 238 -19.52 26.33 10.66
C ALA A 238 -20.77 25.55 11.13
N GLY A 239 -21.13 24.48 10.41
CA GLY A 239 -22.24 23.61 10.75
C GLY A 239 -21.92 22.47 11.72
N SER A 240 -20.65 22.15 11.96
CA SER A 240 -20.21 20.99 12.75
C SER A 240 -19.69 21.39 14.13
N ASP A 241 -19.88 20.52 15.12
CA ASP A 241 -19.24 20.62 16.44
C ASP A 241 -17.77 20.17 16.42
N GLU A 242 -17.32 19.48 15.35
CA GLU A 242 -15.92 19.12 15.14
C GLU A 242 -15.18 20.25 14.40
N PRO A 243 -14.24 20.95 15.06
CA PRO A 243 -13.60 22.13 14.49
C PRO A 243 -12.67 21.77 13.34
N ALA A 244 -12.67 22.59 12.29
CA ALA A 244 -11.76 22.41 11.15
C ALA A 244 -10.29 22.43 11.58
N GLN A 245 -9.47 21.67 10.85
CA GLN A 245 -8.04 21.58 11.04
C GLN A 245 -7.36 21.77 9.67
N LEU A 246 -6.52 22.79 9.53
CA LEU A 246 -5.58 22.87 8.41
C LEU A 246 -4.26 22.26 8.84
N ILE A 247 -3.94 21.09 8.30
CA ILE A 247 -2.79 20.28 8.68
C ILE A 247 -1.71 20.46 7.62
N CYS A 248 -0.52 20.90 8.01
CA CYS A 248 0.66 20.98 7.15
C CYS A 248 1.71 19.99 7.63
N ILE A 249 2.13 19.10 6.74
CA ILE A 249 3.13 18.04 6.95
C ILE A 249 4.32 18.38 6.05
N GLU A 250 5.43 18.81 6.63
CA GLU A 250 6.65 19.15 5.91
C GLU A 250 7.66 18.00 6.00
N TYR A 251 8.02 17.41 4.87
CA TYR A 251 9.13 16.46 4.75
C TYR A 251 10.38 17.14 4.18
N LYS A 252 11.50 17.01 4.89
CA LYS A 252 12.79 17.63 4.57
C LYS A 252 13.80 16.57 4.14
N GLY A 253 13.73 16.13 2.89
CA GLY A 253 14.67 15.17 2.31
C GLY A 253 15.83 15.79 1.52
N SER A 254 15.82 17.10 1.31
CA SER A 254 16.84 17.81 0.53
C SER A 254 17.24 19.15 1.17
N LYS A 255 18.05 19.95 0.46
CA LYS A 255 18.51 21.25 0.97
C LYS A 255 17.31 22.20 1.12
N ARG A 256 17.31 23.04 2.17
CA ARG A 256 16.22 24.00 2.47
C ARG A 256 15.88 24.96 1.32
N LYS A 257 16.83 25.29 0.45
CA LYS A 257 16.62 26.20 -0.70
C LYS A 257 15.91 25.55 -1.88
N GLN A 258 15.82 24.21 -1.92
CA GLN A 258 15.10 23.51 -2.98
C GLN A 258 13.60 23.65 -2.75
N ALA A 259 12.89 24.13 -3.77
CA ALA A 259 11.44 24.25 -3.74
C ALA A 259 10.80 22.88 -3.44
N PRO A 260 9.80 22.82 -2.54
CA PRO A 260 9.10 21.58 -2.26
C PRO A 260 8.05 21.28 -3.32
N GLU A 261 7.78 19.99 -3.52
CA GLU A 261 6.53 19.55 -4.15
C GLU A 261 5.38 19.68 -3.14
N VAL A 262 4.25 20.27 -3.53
CA VAL A 262 3.11 20.47 -2.63
C VAL A 262 1.95 19.56 -3.04
N LEU A 263 1.48 18.75 -2.09
CA LEU A 263 0.34 17.85 -2.24
C LEU A 263 -0.81 18.37 -1.37
N VAL A 264 -1.94 18.71 -1.98
CA VAL A 264 -3.12 19.20 -1.25
C VAL A 264 -4.23 18.15 -1.28
N GLY A 265 -4.70 17.75 -0.09
CA GLY A 265 -5.72 16.72 0.08
C GLY A 265 -7.01 17.29 0.68
N LYS A 266 -8.14 17.07 0.01
CA LYS A 266 -9.47 17.29 0.57
C LYS A 266 -9.70 16.38 1.77
N GLY A 267 -10.07 16.95 2.92
CA GLY A 267 -10.26 16.24 4.19
C GLY A 267 -11.67 16.35 4.75
N ILE A 268 -12.71 16.25 3.93
CA ILE A 268 -14.09 16.27 4.45
C ILE A 268 -14.39 14.91 5.10
N THR A 269 -14.37 14.87 6.43
CA THR A 269 -14.43 13.61 7.19
C THR A 269 -15.80 12.97 7.19
N PHE A 270 -16.83 13.79 7.02
CA PHE A 270 -18.16 13.36 6.67
C PHE A 270 -18.86 14.49 5.90
N ASP A 271 -19.51 14.14 4.78
CA ASP A 271 -20.23 15.09 3.93
C ASP A 271 -21.72 14.76 3.88
N THR A 272 -22.51 15.43 4.71
CA THR A 272 -23.98 15.35 4.63
C THR A 272 -24.55 16.14 3.45
N GLY A 273 -23.77 17.04 2.86
CA GLY A 273 -24.23 18.12 1.98
C GLY A 273 -24.53 19.44 2.70
N GLY A 274 -24.56 19.47 4.03
CA GLY A 274 -24.92 20.66 4.81
C GLY A 274 -26.41 20.97 4.70
N ILE A 275 -26.79 22.25 4.62
CA ILE A 275 -28.19 22.66 4.37
C ILE A 275 -28.73 22.07 3.06
N SER A 276 -27.86 21.91 2.04
CA SER A 276 -28.19 21.19 0.80
C SER A 276 -28.05 19.69 1.01
N LEU A 277 -28.88 19.13 1.90
CA LEU A 277 -28.74 17.76 2.39
C LEU A 277 -28.79 16.74 1.24
N LYS A 278 -27.81 15.82 1.23
CA LYS A 278 -27.79 14.69 0.30
C LYS A 278 -28.94 13.73 0.61
N PRO A 279 -29.41 12.95 -0.38
CA PRO A 279 -30.31 11.82 -0.13
C PRO A 279 -29.70 10.83 0.88
N GLY A 280 -30.53 10.19 1.69
CA GLY A 280 -30.06 9.26 2.71
C GLY A 280 -29.37 8.00 2.15
N ALA A 281 -29.73 7.56 0.94
CA ALA A 281 -29.12 6.39 0.31
C ALA A 281 -27.62 6.61 0.09
N LYS A 282 -26.79 5.70 0.61
CA LYS A 282 -25.31 5.73 0.55
C LYS A 282 -24.66 6.93 1.25
N MET A 283 -25.37 7.65 2.11
CA MET A 283 -24.77 8.72 2.90
C MET A 283 -23.66 8.18 3.83
N ASP A 284 -23.72 6.90 4.21
CA ASP A 284 -22.66 6.23 4.97
C ASP A 284 -21.32 6.14 4.21
N GLU A 285 -21.34 6.14 2.87
CA GLU A 285 -20.14 6.20 2.02
C GLU A 285 -19.49 7.60 2.03
N MET A 286 -20.17 8.64 2.51
CA MET A 286 -19.61 10.00 2.57
C MET A 286 -18.50 10.17 3.61
N LYS A 287 -18.24 9.14 4.42
CA LYS A 287 -16.98 9.04 5.19
C LYS A 287 -15.74 8.97 4.28
N PHE A 288 -15.89 8.58 3.02
CA PHE A 288 -14.79 8.50 2.06
C PHE A 288 -14.42 9.86 1.43
N ASP A 289 -15.15 10.93 1.75
CA ASP A 289 -14.92 12.27 1.17
C ASP A 289 -13.62 12.97 1.66
N MET A 290 -12.88 12.28 2.52
CA MET A 290 -11.54 12.61 3.00
C MET A 290 -10.43 11.74 2.39
N CYS A 291 -10.74 10.87 1.41
CA CYS A 291 -9.73 9.97 0.80
C CYS A 291 -8.57 10.73 0.15
N GLY A 292 -8.79 11.99 -0.27
CA GLY A 292 -7.71 12.87 -0.73
C GLY A 292 -6.70 13.17 0.38
N ALA A 293 -7.18 13.56 1.56
CA ALA A 293 -6.36 13.74 2.75
C ALA A 293 -5.67 12.45 3.20
N ALA A 294 -6.40 11.33 3.19
CA ALA A 294 -5.84 10.01 3.50
C ALA A 294 -4.66 9.66 2.58
N SER A 295 -4.81 9.93 1.29
CA SER A 295 -3.78 9.70 0.27
C SER A 295 -2.55 10.60 0.47
N VAL A 296 -2.75 11.87 0.83
CA VAL A 296 -1.64 12.79 1.17
C VAL A 296 -0.88 12.26 2.40
N ILE A 297 -1.58 11.95 3.50
CA ILE A 297 -0.95 11.42 4.73
C ILE A 297 -0.19 10.12 4.44
N GLY A 298 -0.79 9.19 3.70
CA GLY A 298 -0.16 7.95 3.26
C GLY A 298 1.09 8.18 2.39
N THR A 299 1.02 9.15 1.47
CA THR A 299 2.16 9.53 0.62
C THR A 299 3.30 10.11 1.45
N MET A 300 3.00 11.01 2.40
CA MET A 300 4.01 11.58 3.31
C MET A 300 4.71 10.50 4.13
N GLN A 301 3.97 9.48 4.61
CA GLN A 301 4.59 8.31 5.26
C GLN A 301 5.52 7.56 4.31
N ALA A 302 5.07 7.25 3.08
CA ALA A 302 5.86 6.51 2.11
C ALA A 302 7.15 7.25 1.72
N VAL A 303 7.07 8.57 1.52
CA VAL A 303 8.22 9.43 1.23
C VAL A 303 9.23 9.41 2.38
N ALA A 304 8.76 9.52 3.63
CA ALA A 304 9.62 9.46 4.81
C ALA A 304 10.27 8.08 5.01
N ASP A 305 9.50 6.99 4.84
CA ASP A 305 9.99 5.61 4.89
C ASP A 305 11.08 5.35 3.83
N MET A 306 10.94 5.95 2.64
CA MET A 306 11.92 5.81 1.55
C MET A 306 13.12 6.74 1.66
N GLN A 307 13.07 7.74 2.55
CA GLN A 307 14.09 8.78 2.69
C GLN A 307 14.44 9.43 1.34
N LEU A 308 13.41 9.83 0.57
CA LEU A 308 13.62 10.38 -0.76
C LEU A 308 14.40 11.71 -0.71
N PRO A 309 15.33 11.96 -1.65
CA PRO A 309 16.16 13.16 -1.64
C PRO A 309 15.43 14.38 -2.22
N ILE A 310 14.21 14.67 -1.75
CA ILE A 310 13.35 15.79 -2.19
C ILE A 310 12.66 16.46 -0.99
N ASN A 311 12.22 17.70 -1.13
CA ASN A 311 11.33 18.34 -0.16
C ASN A 311 9.87 18.15 -0.60
N VAL A 312 8.98 17.79 0.34
CA VAL A 312 7.55 17.63 0.06
C VAL A 312 6.74 18.29 1.17
N VAL A 313 5.68 19.00 0.81
CA VAL A 313 4.70 19.56 1.76
C VAL A 313 3.34 18.95 1.48
N GLY A 314 2.79 18.20 2.44
CA GLY A 314 1.41 17.75 2.42
C GLY A 314 0.51 18.75 3.15
N VAL A 315 -0.52 19.25 2.50
CA VAL A 315 -1.55 20.10 3.11
C VAL A 315 -2.88 19.36 3.11
N VAL A 316 -3.52 19.28 4.26
CA VAL A 316 -4.86 18.70 4.41
C VAL A 316 -5.78 19.77 4.98
N ALA A 317 -6.82 20.12 4.21
CA ALA A 317 -7.92 20.95 4.68
C ALA A 317 -9.01 20.02 5.22
N ALA A 318 -9.00 19.78 6.53
CA ALA A 318 -9.93 18.88 7.18
C ALA A 318 -11.09 19.64 7.83
N ALA A 319 -12.30 19.22 7.53
CA ALA A 319 -13.55 19.77 8.07
C ALA A 319 -14.63 18.69 8.04
N GLU A 320 -15.76 18.95 8.68
CA GLU A 320 -16.96 18.12 8.57
C GLU A 320 -18.12 19.00 8.10
N ASN A 321 -18.84 18.56 7.06
CA ASN A 321 -19.94 19.33 6.48
C ASN A 321 -21.27 18.81 7.02
N MET A 322 -21.83 19.54 7.98
CA MET A 322 -23.03 19.15 8.74
C MET A 322 -24.14 20.21 8.61
N PRO A 323 -25.43 19.82 8.59
CA PRO A 323 -26.52 20.77 8.75
C PRO A 323 -26.63 21.17 10.23
N SER A 324 -26.73 22.46 10.51
CA SER A 324 -27.06 22.97 11.84
C SER A 324 -27.58 24.41 11.74
N GLY A 325 -27.95 25.00 12.88
CA GLY A 325 -28.35 26.41 12.92
C GLY A 325 -27.22 27.40 12.56
N GLY A 326 -25.96 26.97 12.65
CA GLY A 326 -24.78 27.75 12.25
C GLY A 326 -24.25 27.44 10.84
N ALA A 327 -24.86 26.47 10.15
CA ALA A 327 -24.36 26.02 8.86
C ALA A 327 -24.52 27.10 7.76
N THR A 328 -23.55 27.13 6.85
CA THR A 328 -23.63 27.93 5.63
C THR A 328 -24.84 27.52 4.78
N LYS A 329 -25.50 28.51 4.19
CA LYS A 329 -26.73 28.35 3.43
C LYS A 329 -26.49 28.54 1.93
N PRO A 330 -27.32 27.94 1.07
CA PRO A 330 -27.37 28.31 -0.34
C PRO A 330 -27.64 29.81 -0.49
N GLY A 331 -26.77 30.51 -1.21
CA GLY A 331 -26.84 31.96 -1.42
C GLY A 331 -25.95 32.79 -0.51
N ASP A 332 -25.31 32.20 0.51
CA ASP A 332 -24.28 32.90 1.28
C ASP A 332 -23.07 33.21 0.38
N VAL A 333 -22.53 34.43 0.51
CA VAL A 333 -21.29 34.86 -0.15
C VAL A 333 -20.19 34.91 0.89
N VAL A 334 -19.09 34.21 0.63
CA VAL A 334 -17.94 34.12 1.54
C VAL A 334 -16.70 34.68 0.87
N THR A 335 -15.92 35.46 1.60
CA THR A 335 -14.63 35.98 1.12
C THR A 335 -13.58 34.88 1.22
N SER A 336 -12.79 34.71 0.16
CA SER A 336 -11.73 33.70 0.13
C SER A 336 -10.45 34.22 0.79
N MET A 337 -9.48 33.35 1.05
CA MET A 337 -8.16 33.79 1.52
C MET A 337 -7.45 34.72 0.50
N SER A 338 -7.77 34.58 -0.79
CA SER A 338 -7.21 35.41 -1.86
C SER A 338 -7.88 36.78 -2.02
N GLY A 339 -8.95 37.06 -1.27
CA GLY A 339 -9.89 38.15 -1.55
C GLY A 339 -11.07 37.60 -2.33
#